data_AF-A0A2N2U1N2-F1
#
_entry.id   AF-A0A2N2U1N2-F1
#
_cell.length_a   1.000
_cell.length_b   1.000
_cell.length_c   1.000
_cell.angle_alpha   90.00
_cell.angle_beta   90.00
_cell.angle_gamma   90.00
#
_symmetry.space_group_name_H-M   'P 1'
#
loop_
_entity.id
_entity.type
_entity.pdbx_description
1 polymer ?
#
loop_
_entity_poly.entity_id
_entity_poly.type
_entity_poly.pdbx_seq_one_letter_code
_entity_poly.pdbx_strand_id
1 'polypeptide(L)' 'MTEQDFFDLVRQGYSRIPLVRELPGDLETPLSVYLKLANAPYTYLLESVVGGERFGRY' A
#
# COMPACT_ATOMS: atom_id res chain seq x y z
N MET A 1 2.61 -4.42 13.53
CA MET A 1 3.46 -5.60 13.77
C MET A 1 4.64 -5.18 14.62
N THR A 2 4.93 -5.93 15.67
CA THR A 2 6.11 -5.74 16.51
C THR A 2 7.31 -6.51 15.94
N GLU A 3 8.50 -6.24 16.44
CA GLU A 3 9.70 -6.99 16.07
C GLU A 3 9.59 -8.49 16.43
N GLN A 4 8.98 -8.79 17.58
CA GLN A 4 8.76 -10.17 18.01
C GLN A 4 7.83 -10.92 17.04
N ASP A 5 6.72 -10.29 16.65
CA ASP A 5 5.77 -10.86 15.68
C ASP A 5 6.46 -11.23 14.36
N PHE A 6 7.39 -10.38 13.89
CA PHE A 6 8.15 -10.63 12.67
C PHE A 6 9.03 -11.87 12.80
N PHE A 7 9.79 -11.99 13.90
CA PHE A 7 10.67 -13.15 14.11
C PHE A 7 9.90 -14.45 14.32
N ASP A 8 8.70 -14.39 14.89
CA ASP A 8 7.84 -15.56 15.00
C ASP A 8 7.37 -16.05 13.62
N LEU A 9 7.07 -15.15 12.69
CA LEU A 9 6.78 -15.51 11.30
C LEU A 9 8.01 -16.06 10.57
N VAL A 10 9.21 -15.52 10.83
CA VAL A 10 10.46 -16.08 10.27
C VAL A 10 10.67 -17.52 10.74
N ARG A 11 10.48 -17.81 12.04
CA ARG A 11 10.60 -19.16 12.61
C ARG A 11 9.57 -20.15 12.03
N GLN A 12 8.40 -19.65 11.63
CA GLN A 12 7.38 -20.44 10.93
C GLN A 12 7.74 -20.73 9.46
N GLY A 13 8.85 -20.17 8.94
CA GLY A 13 9.35 -20.45 7.59
C GLY A 13 8.80 -19.52 6.50
N TYR A 14 8.12 -18.42 6.85
CA TYR A 14 7.67 -17.45 5.85
C TYR A 14 8.85 -16.68 5.25
N SER A 15 8.95 -16.69 3.92
CA SER A 15 10.05 -16.04 3.17
C SER A 15 9.75 -14.61 2.72
N ARG A 16 8.50 -14.15 2.88
CA ARG A 16 8.04 -12.79 2.58
C ARG A 16 7.06 -12.34 3.65
N ILE A 17 7.45 -11.36 4.45
CA ILE A 17 6.66 -10.83 5.56
C ILE A 17 6.50 -9.33 5.34
N PRO A 18 5.29 -8.82 5.03
CA PRO A 18 5.08 -7.40 4.79
C PRO A 18 5.12 -6.60 6.10
N LEU A 19 5.89 -5.52 6.11
CA LEU A 19 5.83 -4.49 7.16
C LEU A 19 4.88 -3.40 6.70
N VAL A 20 3.72 -3.30 7.36
CA VAL A 20 2.70 -2.30 7.02
C VAL A 20 2.53 -1.26 8.12
N ARG A 21 2.25 -0.02 7.71
CA ARG A 21 1.84 1.06 8.60
C ARG A 21 0.68 1.81 7.95
N GLU A 22 -0.37 2.04 8.73
CA GLU A 22 -1.49 2.89 8.33
C GLU A 22 -1.18 4.34 8.70
N LEU A 23 -1.55 5.27 7.82
CA LEU A 23 -1.39 6.71 7.99
C LEU A 23 -2.72 7.39 7.63
N PRO A 24 -3.10 8.50 8.27
CA PRO A 24 -4.24 9.30 7.86
C PRO A 24 -4.07 9.80 6.42
N GLY A 25 -5.11 9.64 5.61
CA GLY A 25 -5.11 10.02 4.20
C GLY A 25 -6.41 10.71 3.76
N ASP A 26 -7.20 11.21 4.70
CA ASP A 26 -8.57 11.70 4.43
C ASP A 26 -8.61 12.89 3.44
N LEU A 27 -7.49 13.63 3.33
CA LEU A 27 -7.33 14.77 2.41
C LEU A 27 -6.51 14.41 1.16
N GLU A 28 -6.13 13.15 1.01
CA GLU A 28 -5.32 12.68 -0.10
C GLU A 28 -6.21 11.96 -1.12
N THR A 29 -5.94 12.18 -2.40
CA THR A 29 -6.40 11.33 -3.50
C THR A 29 -5.28 10.35 -3.90
N PRO A 30 -5.59 9.21 -4.54
CA PRO A 30 -4.55 8.29 -5.02
C PRO A 30 -3.49 8.98 -5.89
N LEU A 31 -3.90 9.89 -6.78
CA LEU A 31 -2.99 10.70 -7.59
C LEU A 31 -2.07 11.60 -6.72
N SER A 32 -2.63 12.28 -5.72
CA SER A 32 -1.82 13.15 -4.86
C SER A 32 -0.77 12.37 -4.05
N VAL A 33 -1.11 11.16 -3.58
CA VAL A 33 -0.17 10.26 -2.90
C VAL A 33 0.91 9.78 -3.86
N TYR A 34 0.54 9.37 -5.07
CA TYR A 34 1.50 8.95 -6.09
C TYR A 34 2.50 10.06 -6.41
N LEU A 35 2.04 11.29 -6.57
CA LEU A 35 2.91 12.43 -6.82
C LEU A 35 3.89 12.69 -5.66
N LYS A 36 3.45 12.50 -4.42
CA LYS A 36 4.27 12.67 -3.21
C LYS A 36 5.29 11.56 -2.99
N LEU A 37 4.95 10.31 -3.31
CA LEU A 37 5.75 9.13 -2.92
C LEU A 37 6.49 8.45 -4.07
N ALA A 38 6.01 8.58 -5.30
CA ALA A 38 6.36 7.67 -6.38
C ALA A 38 6.53 8.34 -7.75
N ASN A 39 6.62 9.67 -7.86
CA ASN A 39 6.78 10.35 -9.16
C ASN A 39 8.21 10.23 -9.74
N ALA A 40 8.61 9.03 -10.14
CA ALA A 40 9.94 8.68 -10.63
C ALA A 40 9.86 7.53 -11.66
N PRO A 41 10.94 7.22 -12.40
CA PRO A 41 10.93 6.08 -13.32
C PRO A 41 10.56 4.75 -12.64
N TYR A 42 9.87 3.88 -13.37
CA TYR A 42 9.47 2.52 -12.95
C TYR A 42 8.47 2.44 -11.80
N THR A 43 7.75 3.52 -11.53
CA THR A 43 6.62 3.50 -10.59
C THR A 43 5.29 3.40 -11.34
N TYR A 44 4.22 3.07 -10.61
CA TYR A 44 2.90 2.85 -11.18
C TYR A 44 1.81 3.37 -10.23
N LEU A 45 0.77 3.93 -10.83
CA LEU A 45 -0.52 4.21 -10.19
C LEU A 45 -1.56 3.32 -10.84
N LEU A 46 -2.26 2.52 -10.05
CA LEU A 46 -3.32 1.64 -10.51
C LEU A 46 -4.62 2.12 -9.86
N GLU A 47 -5.56 2.60 -10.67
CA GLU A 47 -6.89 3.01 -10.22
C GLU A 47 -7.94 2.19 -10.99
N SER A 48 -8.97 1.74 -10.30
CA SER A 48 -10.08 0.99 -10.89
C SER A 48 -11.37 1.78 -10.80
N VAL A 49 -12.17 1.75 -11.87
CA VAL A 49 -13.50 2.35 -11.91
C VAL A 49 -14.52 1.27 -12.24
N VAL A 50 -15.47 1.07 -11.34
CA VAL A 50 -16.59 0.14 -11.50
C VAL A 50 -17.67 0.84 -12.33
N GLY A 51 -17.94 0.29 -13.51
CA GLY A 51 -19.00 0.80 -14.41
C GLY A 51 -18.75 2.20 -14.98
N GLY A 52 -17.53 2.74 -14.85
CA GLY A 52 -17.18 4.09 -15.31
C GLY A 52 -17.56 5.23 -14.36
N GLU A 53 -18.21 4.96 -13.24
CA GLU A 53 -18.77 6.01 -12.37
C GLU A 53 -18.30 5.92 -10.91
N ARG A 54 -17.98 4.73 -10.41
CA ARG A 54 -17.61 4.54 -9.00
C ARG A 54 -16.18 4.03 -8.90
N PHE A 55 -15.31 4.78 -8.22
CA PHE A 55 -13.97 4.29 -7.90
C PHE A 55 -14.03 3.01 -7.06
N GLY A 56 -13.15 2.07 -7.38
CA GLY A 56 -12.87 0.91 -6.55
C GLY A 56 -12.42 1.34 -5.16
N ARG A 57 -12.59 0.45 -4.18
CA ARG A 57 -12.17 0.73 -2.79
C ARG A 57 -10.64 0.85 -2.66
N TYR A 58 -9.92 0.25 -3.59
CA TYR A 58 -8.46 0.23 -3.70
C TYR A 58 -8.06 0.49 -5.14
#